data_AF-A0A9D9SEC5-F1
#
_entry.id   AF-A0A9D9SEC5-F1
#
_cell.length_a   1.000
_cell.length_b   1.000
_cell.length_c   1.000
_cell.angle_alpha   90.00
_cell.angle_beta   90.00
_cell.angle_gamma   90.00
#
_symmetry.space_group_name_H-M   'P 1'
#
loop_
_entity.id
_entity.type
_entity.pdbx_description
1 polymer ?
#
loop_
_entity_poly.entity_id
_entity_poly.type
_entity_poly.pdbx_seq_one_letter_code
_entity_poly.pdbx_strand_id
1 'polypeptide(L)'
;MDFDGDGKTDISVYREGAWTVAAREPSWFYYFASSTGQIIAVPWGSGGDRPAIADFDGDGRTDLAIFRSWEDTLKFPWEASDYWINFSSDGHTEVMYHKGWGVISNRNFVGDTRADLAVFNFRLDDADPNDPCNIYGFVIKDEKNLFQKDIMSECDDDTLSRVPALGDYNNDGYTDIAIFAKSELTERRSRFEIWHSPMTAGFTTPDMVAYLNVDFPIPGDYDGNGKTDFAGGQYADGRLVWRIRRSTDGNFSEIVFGLDGDKPVPGDYDGDGKTDVAVFRPSDATWYIFRSSDSNWWVERLGLPTDRPLTQANVF
;
A
#
# COMPACT_ATOMS: atom_id res chain seq x y z
N MET A 1 -1.51 -0.43 -10.98
CA MET A 1 -0.04 -0.53 -11.18
C MET A 1 0.18 -0.97 -12.60
N ASP A 2 0.54 -0.07 -13.48
CA ASP A 2 0.72 -0.34 -14.91
C ASP A 2 2.20 -0.18 -15.26
N PHE A 3 2.98 -1.26 -15.40
CA PHE A 3 4.41 -1.17 -15.73
C PHE A 3 4.64 -0.98 -17.23
N ASP A 4 3.77 -1.55 -18.06
CA ASP A 4 3.94 -1.55 -19.51
C ASP A 4 3.14 -0.44 -20.24
N GLY A 5 2.31 0.30 -19.50
CA GLY A 5 1.58 1.49 -19.94
C GLY A 5 0.30 1.17 -20.72
N ASP A 6 -0.31 0.00 -20.49
CA ASP A 6 -1.49 -0.47 -21.22
C ASP A 6 -2.84 -0.11 -20.58
N GLY A 7 -2.80 0.57 -19.43
CA GLY A 7 -3.94 1.00 -18.63
C GLY A 7 -4.45 -0.06 -17.65
N LYS A 8 -3.78 -1.21 -17.51
CA LYS A 8 -4.18 -2.28 -16.59
C LYS A 8 -3.19 -2.42 -15.45
N THR A 9 -3.69 -3.05 -14.39
CA THR A 9 -2.86 -3.53 -13.30
C THR A 9 -2.10 -4.77 -13.76
N ASP A 10 -0.78 -4.68 -13.72
CA ASP A 10 0.14 -5.79 -13.92
C ASP A 10 0.38 -6.53 -12.60
N ILE A 11 0.48 -7.86 -12.67
CA ILE A 11 0.93 -8.66 -11.52
C ILE A 11 2.44 -8.50 -11.34
N SER A 12 2.89 -8.37 -10.10
CA SER A 12 4.31 -8.14 -9.82
C SER A 12 4.73 -8.67 -8.44
N VAL A 13 5.98 -9.11 -8.35
CA VAL A 13 6.57 -9.63 -7.12
C VAL A 13 7.97 -9.05 -6.88
N TYR A 14 8.33 -8.90 -5.62
CA TYR A 14 9.67 -8.60 -5.16
C TYR A 14 10.32 -9.84 -4.55
N ARG A 15 11.52 -10.14 -5.03
CA ARG A 15 12.40 -11.15 -4.45
C ARG A 15 13.54 -10.46 -3.73
N GLU A 16 13.58 -10.66 -2.43
CA GLU A 16 14.65 -10.16 -1.59
C GLU A 16 15.97 -10.89 -1.87
N GLY A 17 17.04 -10.13 -2.09
CA GLY A 17 18.39 -10.66 -2.17
C GLY A 17 18.90 -11.11 -0.80
N ALA A 18 19.93 -11.97 -0.77
CA ALA A 18 20.54 -12.37 0.49
C ALA A 18 21.30 -11.22 1.16
N TRP A 19 21.04 -11.03 2.46
CA TRP A 19 21.87 -10.21 3.35
C TRP A 19 22.83 -11.13 4.11
N THR A 20 24.05 -11.27 3.59
CA THR A 20 25.09 -12.05 4.27
C THR A 20 26.27 -11.18 4.64
N VAL A 21 27.01 -11.57 5.68
CA VAL A 21 28.28 -10.95 6.08
C VAL A 21 29.36 -10.99 4.98
N ALA A 22 29.19 -11.82 3.96
CA ALA A 22 30.16 -12.04 2.88
C ALA A 22 29.82 -11.30 1.58
N ALA A 23 28.53 -11.04 1.29
CA ALA A 23 28.07 -10.28 0.13
C ALA A 23 26.60 -9.84 0.29
N ARG A 24 26.27 -8.65 -0.22
CA ARG A 24 24.88 -8.26 -0.50
C ARG A 24 24.51 -8.77 -1.89
N GLU A 25 23.60 -9.74 -1.96
CA GLU A 25 23.06 -10.16 -3.25
C GLU A 25 21.98 -9.16 -3.72
N PRO A 26 21.83 -8.97 -5.05
CA PRO A 26 20.83 -8.07 -5.59
C PRO A 26 19.43 -8.59 -5.29
N SER A 27 18.54 -7.67 -4.95
CA SER A 27 17.10 -7.92 -4.98
C SER A 27 16.56 -7.78 -6.40
N TRP A 28 15.37 -8.32 -6.63
CA TRP A 28 14.76 -8.37 -7.96
C TRP A 28 13.28 -8.01 -7.91
N PHE A 29 12.88 -7.18 -8.87
CA PHE A 29 11.49 -6.93 -9.20
C PHE A 29 11.13 -7.77 -10.42
N TYR A 30 10.02 -8.48 -10.35
CA TYR A 30 9.45 -9.20 -11.48
C TYR A 30 8.05 -8.67 -11.73
N TYR A 31 7.69 -8.42 -12.98
CA TYR A 31 6.31 -8.11 -13.36
C TYR A 31 5.95 -8.83 -14.65
N PHE A 32 4.65 -9.09 -14.80
CA PHE A 32 4.06 -9.60 -16.03
C PHE A 32 3.49 -8.41 -16.80
N ALA A 33 4.04 -8.11 -17.96
CA ALA A 33 3.56 -7.07 -18.86
C ALA A 33 2.28 -7.54 -19.54
N SER A 34 1.12 -7.07 -19.06
CA SER A 34 -0.19 -7.56 -19.49
C SER A 34 -0.48 -7.33 -20.98
N SER A 35 0.16 -6.34 -21.62
CA SER A 35 0.03 -6.07 -23.06
C SER A 35 0.75 -7.09 -23.95
N THR A 36 1.84 -7.70 -23.46
CA THR A 36 2.70 -8.60 -24.25
C THR A 36 2.70 -10.04 -23.75
N GLY A 37 2.25 -10.27 -22.52
CA GLY A 37 2.35 -11.56 -21.82
C GLY A 37 3.78 -11.95 -21.44
N GLN A 38 4.72 -11.00 -21.44
CA GLN A 38 6.11 -11.25 -21.08
C GLN A 38 6.35 -11.03 -19.59
N ILE A 39 7.22 -11.87 -19.01
CA ILE A 39 7.73 -11.65 -17.66
C ILE A 39 9.03 -10.85 -17.79
N ILE A 40 9.08 -9.70 -17.13
CA ILE A 40 10.25 -8.84 -17.05
C ILE A 40 10.88 -8.99 -15.67
N ALA A 41 12.22 -9.01 -15.63
CA ALA A 41 13.00 -9.08 -14.40
C ALA A 41 13.96 -7.89 -14.33
N VAL A 42 13.87 -7.10 -13.26
CA VAL A 42 14.68 -5.90 -13.05
C VAL A 42 15.50 -6.09 -11.77
N PRO A 43 16.84 -6.21 -11.86
CA PRO A 43 17.69 -6.25 -10.68
C PRO A 43 17.78 -4.85 -10.07
N TRP A 44 17.22 -4.67 -8.88
CA TRP A 44 17.27 -3.39 -8.18
C TRP A 44 17.22 -3.57 -6.66
N GLY A 45 18.07 -2.83 -5.97
CA GLY A 45 18.27 -2.96 -4.53
C GLY A 45 19.08 -4.19 -4.11
N SER A 46 19.06 -4.47 -2.82
CA SER A 46 19.83 -5.50 -2.13
C SER A 46 19.05 -6.08 -0.96
N GLY A 47 19.54 -7.20 -0.41
CA GLY A 47 18.95 -7.78 0.81
C GLY A 47 18.84 -6.76 1.96
N GLY A 48 17.68 -6.75 2.63
CA GLY A 48 17.33 -5.78 3.67
C GLY A 48 16.57 -4.54 3.16
N ASP A 49 16.53 -4.30 1.85
CA ASP A 49 15.75 -3.19 1.29
C ASP A 49 14.24 -3.52 1.25
N ARG A 50 13.40 -2.52 1.54
CA ARG A 50 11.94 -2.60 1.41
C ARG A 50 11.49 -2.05 0.05
N PRO A 51 10.75 -2.81 -0.77
CA PRO A 51 10.31 -2.34 -2.09
C PRO A 51 9.11 -1.40 -1.97
N ALA A 52 9.04 -0.45 -2.89
CA ALA A 52 7.84 0.35 -3.18
C ALA A 52 7.72 0.52 -4.71
N ILE A 53 6.50 0.67 -5.21
CA ILE A 53 6.23 0.81 -6.64
C ILE A 53 5.09 1.79 -6.88
N ALA A 54 5.22 2.77 -7.78
CA ALA A 54 4.18 3.72 -8.18
C ALA A 54 4.69 4.59 -9.34
N ASP A 55 3.83 5.41 -9.92
CA ASP A 55 4.22 6.41 -10.92
C ASP A 55 4.83 7.66 -10.25
N PHE A 56 6.14 7.67 -10.00
CA PHE A 56 6.84 8.74 -9.27
C PHE A 56 7.25 9.92 -10.17
N ASP A 57 7.37 9.73 -11.49
CA ASP A 57 7.66 10.80 -12.44
C ASP A 57 6.42 11.35 -13.18
N GLY A 58 5.28 10.67 -13.05
CA GLY A 58 3.99 11.08 -13.60
C GLY A 58 3.85 10.77 -15.09
N ASP A 59 4.61 9.79 -15.61
CA ASP A 59 4.59 9.39 -17.01
C ASP A 59 3.48 8.39 -17.36
N GLY A 60 2.72 7.96 -16.35
CA GLY A 60 1.62 7.00 -16.46
C GLY A 60 2.08 5.53 -16.33
N ARG A 61 3.36 5.27 -16.06
CA ARG A 61 3.90 3.93 -15.82
C ARG A 61 4.33 3.77 -14.37
N THR A 62 4.41 2.53 -13.93
CA THR A 62 4.86 2.19 -12.59
C THR A 62 6.38 2.17 -12.53
N ASP A 63 6.94 3.01 -11.69
CA ASP A 63 8.35 3.05 -11.32
C ASP A 63 8.66 2.12 -10.15
N LEU A 64 9.96 1.85 -9.97
CA LEU A 64 10.47 1.04 -8.86
C LEU A 64 11.16 1.92 -7.83
N ALA A 65 10.93 1.66 -6.56
CA ALA A 65 11.64 2.30 -5.49
C ALA A 65 12.09 1.28 -4.44
N ILE A 66 13.18 1.63 -3.74
CA ILE A 66 13.61 0.92 -2.55
C ILE A 66 13.78 1.89 -1.40
N PHE A 67 13.51 1.38 -0.20
CA PHE A 67 13.87 2.01 1.05
C PHE A 67 14.93 1.18 1.74
N ARG A 68 16.01 1.85 2.14
CA ARG A 68 17.13 1.25 2.83
C ARG A 68 17.27 1.87 4.21
N SER A 69 17.12 1.07 5.26
CA SER A 69 17.51 1.48 6.60
C SER A 69 19.01 1.23 6.83
N TRP A 70 19.69 2.18 7.46
CA TRP A 70 21.09 2.05 7.83
C TRP A 70 21.24 1.78 9.33
N GLU A 71 21.42 0.52 9.69
CA GLU A 71 21.88 0.14 11.03
C GLU A 71 23.42 0.01 11.03
N ASP A 72 24.16 1.12 11.07
CA ASP A 72 25.51 1.15 11.67
C ASP A 72 26.02 2.60 11.84
N THR A 73 25.97 3.12 13.06
CA THR A 73 27.17 3.70 13.68
C THR A 73 26.93 3.92 15.16
N LEU A 74 27.83 3.36 15.97
CA LEU A 74 27.97 3.44 17.43
C LEU A 74 28.01 4.85 18.07
N LYS A 75 27.23 5.85 17.60
CA LYS A 75 27.16 7.20 18.20
C LYS A 75 25.81 7.94 18.14
N PHE A 76 24.74 7.48 17.48
CA PHE A 76 23.48 8.25 17.45
C PHE A 76 22.20 7.38 17.39
N PRO A 77 21.30 7.40 18.39
CA PRO A 77 20.19 6.45 18.51
C PRO A 77 18.87 6.84 17.76
N TRP A 78 18.93 7.44 16.56
CA TRP A 78 17.72 7.83 15.78
C TRP A 78 17.95 7.75 14.26
N GLU A 79 18.03 6.51 13.76
CA GLU A 79 18.84 6.09 12.61
C GLU A 79 18.31 6.49 11.21
N ALA A 80 19.27 6.61 10.29
CA ALA A 80 19.16 7.14 8.94
C ALA A 80 18.56 6.13 7.96
N SER A 81 17.75 6.59 7.01
CA SER A 81 17.24 5.75 5.92
C SER A 81 17.17 6.53 4.62
N ASP A 82 17.45 5.87 3.49
CA ASP A 82 17.46 6.49 2.17
C ASP A 82 16.40 5.90 1.25
N TYR A 83 15.91 6.75 0.35
CA TYR A 83 14.99 6.39 -0.73
C TYR A 83 15.68 6.50 -2.08
N TRP A 84 15.58 5.42 -2.86
CA TRP A 84 16.14 5.34 -4.20
C TRP A 84 15.04 4.99 -5.18
N ILE A 85 14.89 5.79 -6.23
CA ILE A 85 13.85 5.61 -7.26
C ILE A 85 14.53 5.27 -8.59
N ASN A 86 13.93 4.32 -9.30
CA ASN A 86 14.25 3.95 -10.66
C ASN A 86 13.05 4.30 -11.55
N PHE A 87 13.15 5.43 -12.23
CA PHE A 87 12.12 5.90 -13.15
C PHE A 87 12.09 5.02 -14.40
N SER A 88 10.89 4.77 -14.88
CA SER A 88 10.65 3.99 -16.09
C SER A 88 11.16 4.70 -17.35
N SER A 89 11.22 6.04 -17.30
CA SER A 89 11.51 6.92 -18.44
C SER A 89 12.99 7.25 -18.66
N ASP A 90 13.78 7.47 -17.60
CA ASP A 90 15.18 7.95 -17.71
C ASP A 90 16.20 7.31 -16.74
N GLY A 91 15.78 6.31 -15.94
CA GLY A 91 16.64 5.48 -15.10
C GLY A 91 16.73 5.92 -13.63
N HIS A 92 17.86 5.66 -12.98
CA HIS A 92 17.97 5.74 -11.52
C HIS A 92 18.36 7.13 -11.00
N THR A 93 17.63 7.61 -10.00
CA THR A 93 17.98 8.81 -9.22
C THR A 93 17.94 8.50 -7.72
N GLU A 94 18.99 8.89 -6.99
CA GLU A 94 18.92 8.96 -5.53
C GLU A 94 18.05 10.14 -5.15
N VAL A 95 16.97 9.90 -4.42
CA VAL A 95 15.99 10.95 -4.17
C VAL A 95 16.24 11.61 -2.83
N MET A 96 16.38 10.87 -1.71
CA MET A 96 16.45 11.52 -0.38
C MET A 96 16.99 10.69 0.79
N TYR A 97 17.38 11.42 1.85
CA TYR A 97 17.76 10.96 3.20
C TYR A 97 16.70 11.33 4.25
N HIS A 98 16.31 10.40 5.11
CA HIS A 98 15.32 10.59 6.18
C HIS A 98 15.72 9.94 7.52
N LYS A 99 15.08 10.33 8.62
CA LYS A 99 15.28 9.76 9.97
C LYS A 99 13.97 9.16 10.47
N GLY A 100 13.90 7.83 10.64
CA GLY A 100 12.76 7.15 11.26
C GLY A 100 12.36 5.85 10.59
N TRP A 101 11.65 5.01 11.35
CA TRP A 101 11.02 3.78 10.88
C TRP A 101 9.58 4.08 10.44
N GLY A 102 9.09 3.42 9.40
CA GLY A 102 7.68 3.56 9.04
C GLY A 102 7.22 2.69 7.89
N VAL A 103 5.92 2.70 7.71
CA VAL A 103 5.23 2.16 6.55
C VAL A 103 5.33 3.15 5.42
N ILE A 104 5.62 2.66 4.22
CA ILE A 104 5.79 3.48 3.04
C ILE A 104 4.55 3.35 2.16
N SER A 105 4.03 4.49 1.70
CA SER A 105 3.03 4.53 0.64
C SER A 105 3.40 5.52 -0.44
N ASN A 106 2.83 5.32 -1.62
CA ASN A 106 3.10 6.06 -2.82
C ASN A 106 1.80 6.42 -3.56
N ARG A 107 1.43 7.70 -3.47
CA ARG A 107 0.14 8.21 -3.92
C ARG A 107 0.17 9.72 -4.08
N ASN A 108 -0.66 10.25 -4.96
CA ASN A 108 -0.76 11.69 -5.17
C ASN A 108 -1.59 12.37 -4.06
N PHE A 109 -0.96 12.87 -3.01
CA PHE A 109 -1.57 13.64 -1.92
C PHE A 109 -1.65 15.15 -2.24
N VAL A 110 -0.83 15.65 -3.17
CA VAL A 110 -0.69 17.10 -3.43
C VAL A 110 -1.28 17.57 -4.75
N GLY A 111 -1.84 16.67 -5.56
CA GLY A 111 -2.62 16.96 -6.77
C GLY A 111 -1.81 17.31 -8.00
N ASP A 112 -0.57 16.84 -8.09
CA ASP A 112 0.15 16.83 -9.37
C ASP A 112 -0.03 15.48 -10.06
N THR A 113 0.72 15.18 -11.11
CA THR A 113 0.62 13.91 -11.82
C THR A 113 1.47 12.81 -11.19
N ARG A 114 2.18 13.12 -10.09
CA ARG A 114 3.22 12.25 -9.53
C ARG A 114 2.73 11.60 -8.24
N ALA A 115 3.23 10.41 -7.97
CA ALA A 115 3.02 9.77 -6.68
C ALA A 115 3.93 10.43 -5.64
N ASP A 116 3.34 10.96 -4.59
CA ASP A 116 4.08 11.39 -3.41
C ASP A 116 4.39 10.19 -2.52
N LEU A 117 5.49 10.29 -1.78
CA LEU A 117 5.88 9.30 -0.79
C LEU A 117 5.35 9.69 0.58
N ALA A 118 4.68 8.75 1.27
CA ALA A 118 4.22 8.87 2.65
C ALA A 118 4.92 7.86 3.56
N VAL A 119 5.53 8.34 4.65
CA VAL A 119 6.06 7.49 5.72
C VAL A 119 5.15 7.61 6.92
N PHE A 120 4.63 6.49 7.43
CA PHE A 120 3.83 6.44 8.65
C PHE A 120 4.63 5.82 9.79
N ASN A 121 5.00 6.62 10.78
CA ASN A 121 5.66 6.14 11.98
C ASN A 121 4.62 5.94 13.09
N PHE A 122 4.52 4.71 13.61
CA PHE A 122 3.64 4.36 14.72
C PHE A 122 4.49 4.31 15.98
N ARG A 123 4.34 5.30 16.86
CA ARG A 123 5.01 5.26 18.16
C ARG A 123 4.32 4.21 19.03
N LEU A 124 4.98 3.06 19.22
CA LEU A 124 4.50 1.93 20.03
C LEU A 124 4.96 2.00 21.49
N ASP A 125 5.60 3.10 21.91
CA ASP A 125 6.16 3.19 23.26
C ASP A 125 5.06 3.53 24.26
N ASP A 126 4.56 2.51 24.98
CA ASP A 126 3.66 2.55 26.14
C ASP A 126 4.18 3.42 27.33
N ALA A 127 5.24 4.22 27.13
CA ALA A 127 6.00 4.84 28.21
C ALA A 127 5.40 6.17 28.72
N ASP A 128 4.48 6.79 27.99
CA ASP A 128 3.75 7.96 28.46
C ASP A 128 2.23 7.83 28.20
N PRO A 129 1.42 7.53 29.24
CA PRO A 129 -0.03 7.48 29.12
C PRO A 129 -0.69 8.84 28.81
N ASN A 130 0.08 9.93 28.65
CA ASN A 130 -0.40 11.23 28.19
C ASN A 130 0.06 11.59 26.76
N ASP A 131 0.81 10.71 26.07
CA ASP A 131 1.27 10.96 24.70
C ASP A 131 0.28 10.30 23.71
N PRO A 132 -0.45 11.07 22.89
CA PRO A 132 -1.35 10.49 21.90
C PRO A 132 -0.58 9.63 20.90
N CYS A 133 -1.23 8.59 20.35
CA CYS A 133 -0.72 7.76 19.26
C CYS A 133 -0.50 8.63 18.02
N ASN A 134 0.65 9.27 17.94
CA ASN A 134 0.99 10.10 16.82
C ASN A 134 1.37 9.19 15.66
N ILE A 135 0.58 9.27 14.58
CA ILE A 135 0.96 8.74 13.29
C ILE A 135 1.64 9.89 12.56
N TYR A 136 2.96 9.85 12.49
CA TYR A 136 3.70 10.85 11.72
C TYR A 136 3.60 10.49 10.25
N GLY A 137 2.92 11.30 9.44
CA GLY A 137 2.83 11.17 7.99
C GLY A 137 3.76 12.17 7.31
N PHE A 138 4.78 11.69 6.60
CA PHE A 138 5.65 12.57 5.82
C PHE A 138 5.22 12.56 4.37
N VAL A 139 4.54 13.60 3.88
CA VAL A 139 4.16 13.70 2.46
C VAL A 139 5.27 14.41 1.71
N ILE A 140 5.86 13.71 0.75
CA ILE A 140 7.01 14.20 -0.02
C ILE A 140 6.53 14.63 -1.40
N LYS A 141 6.51 15.95 -1.61
CA LYS A 141 6.35 16.56 -2.92
C LYS A 141 7.70 16.68 -3.61
N ASP A 142 7.73 16.34 -4.88
CA ASP A 142 8.84 16.58 -5.79
C ASP A 142 8.98 18.08 -6.16
N GLU A 143 10.22 18.55 -6.14
CA GLU A 143 10.67 19.90 -6.52
C GLU A 143 10.21 21.08 -5.64
N LYS A 144 9.25 20.92 -4.70
CA LYS A 144 8.77 22.01 -3.83
C LYS A 144 8.68 21.66 -2.34
N ASN A 145 9.80 21.21 -1.78
CA ASN A 145 10.05 21.01 -0.35
C ASN A 145 9.25 19.86 0.30
N LEU A 146 9.97 19.10 1.13
CA LEU A 146 9.44 18.20 2.14
C LEU A 146 8.39 18.91 3.01
N PHE A 147 7.20 18.32 3.15
CA PHE A 147 6.21 18.79 4.12
C PHE A 147 5.96 17.69 5.17
N GLN A 148 6.57 17.83 6.35
CA GLN A 148 6.23 17.02 7.51
C GLN A 148 4.90 17.51 8.08
N LYS A 149 3.96 16.60 8.32
CA LYS A 149 2.69 16.96 8.95
C LYS A 149 2.21 15.84 9.86
N ASP A 150 2.00 16.16 11.13
CA ASP A 150 1.68 15.15 12.16
C ASP A 150 0.19 14.80 12.08
N ILE A 151 -0.16 13.51 11.98
CA ILE A 151 -1.54 13.04 12.04
C ILE A 151 -1.77 12.47 13.44
N MET A 152 -2.58 13.17 14.21
CA MET A 152 -3.02 12.66 15.51
C MET A 152 -4.26 11.80 15.31
N SER A 153 -4.18 10.56 15.78
CA SER A 153 -5.35 9.73 16.00
C SER A 153 -5.39 9.36 17.47
N GLU A 154 -6.56 9.45 18.09
CA GLU A 154 -6.74 9.10 19.50
C GLU A 154 -6.42 7.62 19.70
N CYS A 155 -5.46 7.28 20.56
CA CYS A 155 -5.37 5.91 21.07
C CYS A 155 -6.64 5.70 21.90
N ASP A 156 -7.55 4.85 21.44
CA ASP A 156 -8.35 4.12 22.41
C ASP A 156 -7.42 3.00 22.93
N ASP A 157 -7.36 2.82 24.25
CA ASP A 157 -6.58 1.78 24.97
C ASP A 157 -6.82 0.34 24.44
N ASP A 158 -7.80 0.17 23.54
CA ASP A 158 -8.30 -1.09 22.99
C ASP A 158 -7.86 -1.37 21.53
N THR A 159 -7.04 -0.51 20.90
CA THR A 159 -6.64 -0.62 19.47
C THR A 159 -5.22 -1.18 19.29
N LEU A 160 -5.11 -2.45 18.89
CA LEU A 160 -3.83 -3.16 18.80
C LEU A 160 -3.18 -3.13 17.40
N SER A 161 -3.92 -2.70 16.36
CA SER A 161 -3.38 -2.64 14.99
C SER A 161 -3.92 -1.44 14.22
N ARG A 162 -2.98 -0.63 13.71
CA ARG A 162 -3.22 0.54 12.87
C ARG A 162 -2.52 0.33 11.53
N VAL A 163 -3.27 0.38 10.44
CA VAL A 163 -2.75 0.11 9.09
C VAL A 163 -3.24 1.22 8.14
N PRO A 164 -2.35 1.88 7.37
CA PRO A 164 -2.77 2.79 6.32
C PRO A 164 -3.62 2.09 5.27
N ALA A 165 -4.70 2.74 4.85
CA ALA A 165 -5.68 2.22 3.90
C ALA A 165 -5.99 3.29 2.86
N LEU A 166 -4.98 3.71 2.12
CA LEU A 166 -5.04 4.94 1.33
C LEU A 166 -5.92 4.79 0.07
N GLY A 167 -6.52 5.90 -0.34
CA GLY A 167 -7.36 5.99 -1.52
C GLY A 167 -8.02 7.35 -1.63
N ASP A 168 -8.61 7.66 -2.77
CA ASP A 168 -9.43 8.86 -2.95
C ASP A 168 -10.85 8.59 -2.40
N TYR A 169 -11.12 9.00 -1.16
CA TYR A 169 -12.35 8.76 -0.42
C TYR A 169 -13.37 9.89 -0.54
N ASN A 170 -13.13 10.91 -1.36
CA ASN A 170 -14.09 11.97 -1.66
C ASN A 170 -14.27 12.26 -3.17
N ASN A 171 -13.49 11.58 -4.02
CA ASN A 171 -13.42 11.71 -5.47
C ASN A 171 -13.04 13.14 -5.92
N ASP A 172 -12.03 13.72 -5.29
CA ASP A 172 -11.47 15.01 -5.67
C ASP A 172 -10.18 14.92 -6.49
N GLY A 173 -9.73 13.69 -6.78
CA GLY A 173 -8.52 13.40 -7.55
C GLY A 173 -7.25 13.33 -6.71
N TYR A 174 -7.36 13.53 -5.39
CA TYR A 174 -6.26 13.39 -4.45
C TYR A 174 -6.42 12.09 -3.69
N THR A 175 -5.30 11.45 -3.39
CA THR A 175 -5.32 10.34 -2.45
C THR A 175 -5.46 10.89 -1.05
N ASP A 176 -6.48 10.45 -0.34
CA ASP A 176 -6.68 10.76 1.06
C ASP A 176 -5.90 9.81 1.96
N ILE A 177 -5.58 10.30 3.16
CA ILE A 177 -5.00 9.45 4.18
C ILE A 177 -6.13 8.81 4.97
N ALA A 178 -6.23 7.48 4.91
CA ALA A 178 -7.04 6.73 5.85
C ALA A 178 -6.20 5.79 6.71
N ILE A 179 -6.54 5.73 7.99
CA ILE A 179 -5.98 4.78 8.96
C ILE A 179 -7.08 3.81 9.36
N PHE A 180 -6.85 2.53 9.05
CA PHE A 180 -7.66 1.43 9.56
C PHE A 180 -7.23 1.12 11.00
N ALA A 181 -8.18 1.14 11.93
CA ALA A 181 -7.97 0.77 13.32
C ALA A 181 -8.88 -0.41 13.68
N LYS A 182 -8.30 -1.45 14.27
CA LYS A 182 -9.03 -2.63 14.76
C LYS A 182 -9.05 -2.64 16.29
N SER A 183 -10.25 -2.74 16.88
CA SER A 183 -10.43 -2.94 18.33
C SER A 183 -10.55 -4.42 18.68
N GLU A 184 -9.92 -4.85 19.78
CA GLU A 184 -9.97 -6.24 20.28
C GLU A 184 -10.83 -6.45 21.53
N LEU A 185 -11.24 -5.37 22.23
CA LEU A 185 -11.92 -5.46 23.54
C LEU A 185 -13.42 -5.14 23.51
N THR A 186 -13.89 -4.41 22.50
CA THR A 186 -15.32 -4.11 22.32
C THR A 186 -15.82 -4.76 21.04
N GLU A 187 -17.11 -5.08 20.97
CA GLU A 187 -17.76 -5.78 19.85
C GLU A 187 -17.38 -5.20 18.47
N ARG A 188 -16.34 -5.75 17.82
CA ARG A 188 -16.14 -5.76 16.36
C ARG A 188 -16.24 -4.41 15.63
N ARG A 189 -15.77 -3.32 16.22
CA ARG A 189 -15.74 -2.03 15.51
C ARG A 189 -14.35 -1.76 14.94
N SER A 190 -14.02 -2.44 13.84
CA SER A 190 -12.95 -1.93 12.97
C SER A 190 -13.48 -0.70 12.22
N ARG A 191 -12.64 0.32 12.11
CA ARG A 191 -13.00 1.61 11.52
C ARG A 191 -11.90 2.15 10.63
N PHE A 192 -12.27 3.00 9.70
CA PHE A 192 -11.39 3.82 8.88
C PHE A 192 -11.55 5.26 9.35
N GLU A 193 -10.45 5.90 9.70
CA GLU A 193 -10.35 7.32 10.01
C GLU A 193 -9.70 8.01 8.83
N ILE A 194 -10.36 9.00 8.24
CA ILE A 194 -9.95 9.59 6.96
C ILE A 194 -9.69 11.08 7.10
N TRP A 195 -8.60 11.55 6.51
CA TRP A 195 -8.23 12.95 6.33
C TRP A 195 -8.09 13.23 4.84
N HIS A 196 -8.90 14.16 4.33
CA HIS A 196 -8.91 14.45 2.90
C HIS A 196 -7.68 15.26 2.47
N SER A 197 -7.18 14.92 1.29
CA SER A 197 -6.16 15.67 0.55
C SER A 197 -6.83 16.62 -0.47
N PRO A 198 -6.15 17.64 -1.01
CA PRO A 198 -4.92 18.21 -0.50
C PRO A 198 -5.23 18.90 0.84
N MET A 199 -4.47 18.57 1.87
CA MET A 199 -4.89 18.90 3.23
C MET A 199 -4.84 20.40 3.50
N THR A 200 -6.00 21.05 3.68
CA THR A 200 -6.11 22.52 3.74
C THR A 200 -5.91 23.14 5.13
N ALA A 201 -5.91 22.36 6.23
CA ALA A 201 -5.74 22.86 7.61
C ALA A 201 -4.96 21.88 8.53
N GLY A 202 -4.65 22.28 9.77
CA GLY A 202 -3.94 21.46 10.76
C GLY A 202 -4.75 20.23 11.24
N PHE A 203 -4.06 19.14 11.59
CA PHE A 203 -4.64 17.83 11.85
C PHE A 203 -4.85 17.54 13.32
N THR A 204 -6.10 17.45 13.75
CA THR A 204 -6.44 16.85 15.04
C THR A 204 -7.58 15.84 14.95
N THR A 205 -8.53 16.03 14.03
CA THR A 205 -9.72 15.17 13.90
C THR A 205 -9.87 14.66 12.47
N PRO A 206 -10.24 13.38 12.25
CA PRO A 206 -10.60 12.88 10.92
C PRO A 206 -11.77 13.68 10.33
N ASP A 207 -11.74 13.91 9.02
CA ASP A 207 -12.86 14.50 8.28
C ASP A 207 -14.04 13.52 8.16
N MET A 208 -13.73 12.22 8.16
CA MET A 208 -14.70 11.14 8.09
C MET A 208 -14.26 9.95 8.95
N VAL A 209 -15.24 9.25 9.52
CA VAL A 209 -15.04 7.94 10.14
C VAL A 209 -16.05 6.95 9.56
N ALA A 210 -15.56 5.83 9.03
CA ALA A 210 -16.37 4.76 8.49
C ALA A 210 -16.16 3.47 9.27
N TYR A 211 -17.24 2.71 9.52
CA TYR A 211 -17.17 1.45 10.24
C TYR A 211 -17.37 0.29 9.27
N LEU A 212 -16.53 -0.73 9.40
CA LEU A 212 -16.61 -1.97 8.65
C LEU A 212 -15.94 -3.07 9.47
N ASN A 213 -16.69 -4.11 9.82
CA ASN A 213 -16.17 -5.21 10.63
C ASN A 213 -15.34 -6.18 9.76
N VAL A 214 -14.04 -5.94 9.68
CA VAL A 214 -13.03 -6.72 8.93
C VAL A 214 -11.75 -6.82 9.76
N ASP A 215 -10.86 -7.74 9.39
CA ASP A 215 -9.60 -7.97 10.10
C ASP A 215 -8.46 -7.09 9.59
N PHE A 216 -8.50 -6.71 8.31
CA PHE A 216 -7.51 -5.84 7.66
C PHE A 216 -8.15 -5.10 6.48
N PRO A 217 -7.63 -3.92 6.10
CA PRO A 217 -8.19 -3.10 5.03
C PRO A 217 -7.79 -3.63 3.65
N ILE A 218 -8.68 -3.51 2.67
CA ILE A 218 -8.42 -3.79 1.25
C ILE A 218 -9.19 -2.77 0.38
N PRO A 219 -8.92 -1.45 0.55
CA PRO A 219 -9.68 -0.40 -0.14
C PRO A 219 -9.48 -0.46 -1.66
N GLY A 220 -10.46 0.05 -2.39
CA GLY A 220 -10.45 0.14 -3.85
C GLY A 220 -11.80 0.65 -4.35
N ASP A 221 -11.87 1.10 -5.61
CA ASP A 221 -13.14 1.46 -6.27
C ASP A 221 -13.74 0.21 -6.92
N TYR A 222 -14.53 -0.56 -6.18
CA TYR A 222 -15.13 -1.81 -6.68
C TYR A 222 -16.44 -1.57 -7.43
N ASP A 223 -17.06 -0.40 -7.26
CA ASP A 223 -18.31 -0.05 -7.93
C ASP A 223 -18.15 0.83 -9.18
N GLY A 224 -16.95 1.37 -9.41
CA GLY A 224 -16.52 2.07 -10.62
C GLY A 224 -16.97 3.52 -10.67
N ASN A 225 -17.14 4.17 -9.52
CA ASN A 225 -17.61 5.55 -9.44
C ASN A 225 -16.48 6.59 -9.29
N GLY A 226 -15.22 6.16 -9.31
CA GLY A 226 -14.02 6.96 -9.08
C GLY A 226 -13.70 7.22 -7.61
N LYS A 227 -14.53 6.72 -6.68
CA LYS A 227 -14.38 6.91 -5.24
C LYS A 227 -13.99 5.58 -4.59
N THR A 228 -13.01 5.64 -3.71
CA THR A 228 -12.56 4.49 -2.94
C THR A 228 -13.68 3.98 -2.04
N ASP A 229 -14.01 2.70 -2.18
CA ASP A 229 -14.93 1.98 -1.30
C ASP A 229 -14.23 1.55 0.00
N PHE A 230 -15.01 1.50 1.07
CA PHE A 230 -14.53 0.89 2.32
C PHE A 230 -14.59 -0.61 2.18
N ALA A 231 -13.43 -1.26 2.12
CA ALA A 231 -13.37 -2.70 1.95
C ALA A 231 -12.28 -3.32 2.83
N GLY A 232 -12.46 -4.61 3.13
CA GLY A 232 -11.46 -5.36 3.89
C GLY A 232 -11.73 -6.85 3.91
N GLY A 233 -10.76 -7.59 4.43
CA GLY A 233 -10.77 -9.04 4.47
C GLY A 233 -10.97 -9.59 5.87
N GLN A 234 -11.56 -10.77 5.94
CA GLN A 234 -11.60 -11.61 7.13
C GLN A 234 -11.30 -13.05 6.75
N TYR A 235 -10.40 -13.69 7.48
CA TYR A 235 -10.21 -15.13 7.37
C TYR A 235 -11.21 -15.83 8.29
N ALA A 236 -12.09 -16.65 7.70
CA ALA A 236 -13.10 -17.40 8.43
C ALA A 236 -13.29 -18.78 7.78
N ASP A 237 -13.25 -19.83 8.61
CA ASP A 237 -13.50 -21.21 8.19
C ASP A 237 -12.65 -21.67 6.98
N GLY A 238 -11.36 -21.28 6.94
CA GLY A 238 -10.44 -21.66 5.86
C GLY A 238 -10.55 -20.82 4.59
N ARG A 239 -11.36 -19.75 4.61
CA ARG A 239 -11.67 -18.89 3.47
C ARG A 239 -11.33 -17.44 3.77
N LEU A 240 -10.93 -16.72 2.72
CA LEU A 240 -10.89 -15.27 2.74
C LEU A 240 -12.25 -14.71 2.30
N VAL A 241 -12.89 -13.98 3.21
CA VAL A 241 -14.15 -13.26 2.98
C VAL A 241 -13.84 -11.78 2.81
N TRP A 242 -14.15 -11.25 1.63
CA TRP A 242 -14.08 -9.85 1.30
C TRP A 242 -15.39 -9.19 1.68
N ARG A 243 -15.33 -8.09 2.41
CA ARG A 243 -16.49 -7.23 2.68
C ARG A 243 -16.23 -5.89 2.04
N ILE A 244 -17.14 -5.45 1.18
CA ILE A 244 -17.05 -4.18 0.48
C ILE A 244 -18.31 -3.38 0.81
N ARG A 245 -18.12 -2.15 1.26
CA ARG A 245 -19.19 -1.17 1.45
C ARG A 245 -19.03 -0.10 0.39
N ARG A 246 -19.89 -0.21 -0.63
CA ARG A 246 -19.89 0.67 -1.80
C ARG A 246 -20.06 2.13 -1.41
N SER A 247 -19.28 2.99 -2.03
CA SER A 247 -19.22 4.40 -1.74
C SER A 247 -20.38 5.17 -2.37
N THR A 248 -20.98 4.63 -3.44
CA THR A 248 -22.18 5.20 -4.09
C THR A 248 -23.42 5.23 -3.22
N ASP A 249 -23.73 4.12 -2.53
CA ASP A 249 -25.01 3.93 -1.84
C ASP A 249 -24.87 3.32 -0.43
N GLY A 250 -23.66 3.00 0.01
CA GLY A 250 -23.39 2.40 1.31
C GLY A 250 -23.80 0.93 1.41
N ASN A 251 -24.24 0.28 0.33
CA ASN A 251 -24.64 -1.12 0.34
C ASN A 251 -23.43 -2.03 0.53
N PHE A 252 -23.64 -3.12 1.27
CA PHE A 252 -22.62 -4.12 1.54
C PHE A 252 -22.69 -5.26 0.53
N SER A 253 -21.53 -5.70 0.08
CA SER A 253 -21.33 -6.99 -0.60
C SER A 253 -20.33 -7.83 0.18
N GLU A 254 -20.58 -9.15 0.19
CA GLU A 254 -19.64 -10.14 0.69
C GLU A 254 -19.26 -11.07 -0.44
N ILE A 255 -17.96 -11.28 -0.63
CA ILE A 255 -17.41 -12.14 -1.67
C ILE A 255 -16.46 -13.13 -1.00
N VAL A 256 -16.69 -14.42 -1.19
CA VAL A 256 -15.77 -15.46 -0.70
C VAL A 256 -14.78 -15.77 -1.81
N PHE A 257 -13.55 -15.30 -1.66
CA PHE A 257 -12.52 -15.45 -2.69
C PHE A 257 -11.13 -15.55 -2.05
N GLY A 258 -10.45 -16.66 -2.33
CA GLY A 258 -9.20 -17.04 -1.68
C GLY A 258 -9.40 -18.01 -0.51
N LEU A 259 -8.27 -18.47 0.01
CA LEU A 259 -8.14 -19.40 1.13
C LEU A 259 -7.36 -18.73 2.27
N ASP A 260 -7.35 -19.37 3.44
CA ASP A 260 -6.48 -18.94 4.54
C ASP A 260 -5.01 -18.87 4.09
N GLY A 261 -4.38 -17.73 4.33
CA GLY A 261 -2.99 -17.45 3.98
C GLY A 261 -2.78 -16.83 2.59
N ASP A 262 -3.78 -16.84 1.72
CA ASP A 262 -3.75 -16.09 0.45
C ASP A 262 -3.69 -14.58 0.75
N LYS A 263 -2.84 -13.82 0.04
CA LYS A 263 -2.67 -12.38 0.23
C LYS A 263 -3.61 -11.61 -0.71
N PRO A 264 -4.50 -10.74 -0.21
CA PRO A 264 -5.30 -9.87 -1.07
C PRO A 264 -4.40 -8.96 -1.91
N VAL A 265 -4.72 -8.85 -3.20
CA VAL A 265 -3.99 -8.02 -4.16
C VAL A 265 -4.97 -7.31 -5.09
N PRO A 266 -5.84 -6.43 -4.57
CA PRO A 266 -6.83 -5.73 -5.41
C PRO A 266 -6.16 -4.88 -6.49
N GLY A 267 -6.80 -4.77 -7.65
CA GLY A 267 -6.36 -3.92 -8.76
C GLY A 267 -7.27 -4.05 -9.97
N ASP A 268 -7.23 -3.10 -10.89
CA ASP A 268 -7.96 -3.16 -12.16
C ASP A 268 -7.15 -3.97 -13.17
N TYR A 269 -7.28 -5.30 -13.18
CA TYR A 269 -6.46 -6.20 -14.01
C TYR A 269 -6.99 -6.35 -15.44
N ASP A 270 -8.23 -5.93 -15.70
CA ASP A 270 -8.85 -6.04 -17.02
C ASP A 270 -9.07 -4.71 -17.75
N GLY A 271 -8.83 -3.59 -17.06
CA GLY A 271 -8.82 -2.24 -17.60
C GLY A 271 -10.22 -1.64 -17.73
N ASP A 272 -11.18 -2.10 -16.92
CA ASP A 272 -12.56 -1.61 -16.96
C ASP A 272 -12.82 -0.40 -16.05
N GLY A 273 -11.79 0.05 -15.32
CA GLY A 273 -11.85 1.16 -14.38
C GLY A 273 -12.36 0.78 -12.99
N LYS A 274 -12.56 -0.52 -12.71
CA LYS A 274 -12.94 -1.03 -11.39
C LYS A 274 -11.85 -1.86 -10.78
N THR A 275 -11.86 -1.90 -9.46
CA THR A 275 -11.01 -2.79 -8.68
C THR A 275 -11.54 -4.22 -8.78
N ASP A 276 -10.72 -5.13 -9.29
CA ASP A 276 -10.99 -6.56 -9.28
C ASP A 276 -10.62 -7.19 -7.94
N VAL A 277 -11.34 -8.25 -7.59
CA VAL A 277 -11.01 -9.08 -6.43
C VAL A 277 -9.92 -10.07 -6.84
N ALA A 278 -8.76 -10.00 -6.20
CA ALA A 278 -7.65 -10.88 -6.51
C ALA A 278 -6.83 -11.29 -5.29
N VAL A 279 -6.20 -12.46 -5.37
CA VAL A 279 -5.29 -12.98 -4.34
C VAL A 279 -4.00 -13.51 -4.93
N PHE A 280 -2.89 -13.32 -4.21
CA PHE A 280 -1.64 -14.05 -4.40
C PHE A 280 -1.55 -15.18 -3.38
N ARG A 281 -1.35 -16.41 -3.84
CA ARG A 281 -1.14 -17.58 -2.98
C ARG A 281 0.36 -17.83 -2.81
N PRO A 282 0.94 -17.59 -1.61
CA PRO A 282 2.36 -17.78 -1.42
C PRO A 282 2.81 -19.23 -1.54
N SER A 283 1.97 -20.22 -1.21
CA SER A 283 2.40 -21.63 -1.20
C SER A 283 2.86 -22.17 -2.57
N ASP A 284 2.38 -21.60 -3.67
CA ASP A 284 2.71 -22.01 -5.03
C ASP A 284 3.10 -20.84 -5.97
N ALA A 285 3.09 -19.61 -5.46
CA ALA A 285 3.34 -18.36 -6.19
C ALA A 285 2.32 -18.08 -7.32
N THR A 286 1.06 -18.41 -7.07
CA THR A 286 -0.03 -18.26 -8.05
C THR A 286 -0.91 -17.08 -7.72
N TRP A 287 -1.22 -16.29 -8.73
CA TRP A 287 -2.20 -15.20 -8.71
C TRP A 287 -3.54 -15.72 -9.20
N TYR A 288 -4.61 -15.39 -8.47
CA TYR A 288 -5.99 -15.66 -8.85
C TYR A 288 -6.73 -14.35 -8.89
N ILE A 289 -7.27 -14.00 -10.05
CA ILE A 289 -7.91 -12.71 -10.31
C ILE A 289 -9.34 -12.97 -10.77
N PHE A 290 -10.31 -12.32 -10.13
CA PHE A 290 -11.71 -12.35 -10.49
C PHE A 290 -12.13 -11.02 -11.11
N ARG A 291 -12.21 -11.03 -12.44
CA ARG A 291 -12.45 -9.85 -13.25
C ARG A 291 -13.86 -9.33 -13.06
N SER A 292 -13.97 -8.04 -12.78
CA SER A 292 -15.21 -7.36 -12.46
C SER A 292 -16.11 -7.15 -13.68
N SER A 293 -15.52 -7.02 -14.88
CA SER A 293 -16.25 -6.77 -16.12
C SER A 293 -17.05 -7.98 -16.63
N ASP A 294 -16.54 -9.19 -16.43
CA ASP A 294 -17.09 -10.41 -17.04
C ASP A 294 -17.24 -11.61 -16.08
N SER A 295 -16.85 -11.46 -14.80
CA SER A 295 -16.90 -12.52 -13.78
C SER A 295 -16.10 -13.78 -14.16
N ASN A 296 -15.10 -13.66 -15.05
CA ASN A 296 -14.18 -14.75 -15.36
C ASN A 296 -12.93 -14.68 -14.48
N TRP A 297 -12.27 -15.84 -14.37
CA TRP A 297 -11.05 -16.00 -13.60
C TRP A 297 -9.84 -15.93 -14.52
N TRP A 298 -8.83 -15.17 -14.12
CA TRP A 298 -7.49 -15.27 -14.65
C TRP A 298 -6.57 -15.85 -13.57
N VAL A 299 -5.81 -16.88 -13.95
CA VAL A 299 -4.88 -17.57 -13.06
C VAL A 299 -3.51 -17.55 -13.73
N GLU A 300 -2.52 -17.01 -13.03
CA GLU A 300 -1.18 -16.84 -13.56
C GLU A 300 -0.14 -17.15 -12.49
N ARG A 301 1.00 -17.74 -12.88
CA ARG A 301 2.07 -18.04 -11.94
C ARG A 301 3.21 -17.07 -12.15
N LEU A 302 3.54 -16.31 -11.11
CA LEU A 302 4.65 -15.36 -11.13
C LEU A 302 5.43 -15.44 -9.82
N GLY A 303 6.72 -15.78 -9.93
CA GLY A 303 7.65 -15.80 -8.81
C GLY A 303 7.81 -17.16 -8.13
N LEU A 304 8.27 -17.10 -6.89
CA LEU A 304 8.53 -18.21 -5.98
C LEU A 304 7.76 -18.03 -4.67
N PRO A 305 7.58 -19.10 -3.87
CA PRO A 305 6.81 -19.02 -2.63
C PRO A 305 7.30 -17.99 -1.59
N THR A 306 8.57 -17.60 -1.67
CA THR A 306 9.20 -16.61 -0.80
C THR A 306 9.08 -15.18 -1.32
N ASP A 307 8.63 -14.99 -2.56
CA ASP A 307 8.50 -13.67 -3.16
C ASP A 307 7.29 -12.94 -2.55
N ARG A 308 7.39 -11.62 -2.44
CA ARG A 308 6.33 -10.75 -1.89
C ARG A 308 5.55 -10.13 -3.04
N PRO A 309 4.20 -10.24 -3.09
CA PRO A 309 3.42 -9.54 -4.10
C PRO A 309 3.53 -8.04 -3.88
N LEU A 310 3.76 -7.31 -4.97
CA LEU A 310 3.79 -5.86 -4.96
C LEU A 310 2.42 -5.35 -5.42
N THR A 311 1.83 -4.46 -4.62
CA THR A 311 0.55 -3.83 -4.93
C THR A 311 0.56 -2.39 -4.45
N GLN A 312 -0.38 -1.61 -4.96
CA GLN A 312 -0.58 -0.22 -4.56
C GLN A 312 -1.03 -0.08 -3.11
N ALA A 313 -1.43 -1.19 -2.45
CA ALA A 313 -2.02 -1.22 -1.11
C ALA A 313 -1.13 -1.90 -0.06
N ASN A 314 0.05 -2.43 -0.42
CA ASN A 314 0.88 -3.19 0.51
C ASN A 314 1.84 -2.28 1.29
N VAL A 315 1.32 -1.85 2.42
CA VAL A 315 2.05 -1.46 3.62
C VAL A 315 2.80 -2.70 4.17
N PHE A 316 4.13 -2.68 4.13
CA PHE A 316 4.99 -3.70 4.78
C PHE A 316 5.49 -3.23 6.15
#